data_AF-A0A7Y5RLY0-F1
#
_entry.id   AF-A0A7Y5RLY0-F1
#
_cell.length_a   1.000
_cell.length_b   1.000
_cell.length_c   1.000
_cell.angle_alpha   90.00
_cell.angle_beta   90.00
_cell.angle_gamma   90.00
#
_symmetry.space_group_name_H-M   'P 1'
#
loop_
_entity.id
_entity.type
_entity.pdbx_description
1 polymer ?
#
loop_
_entity_poly.entity_id
_entity_poly.type
_entity_poly.pdbx_seq_one_letter_code
_entity_poly.pdbx_strand_id
1 'polypeptide(L)'
;MSEVLSWVFAILFVLVVIAWYLSYTAARLDRLHVRLSGTLAALDARLVRRAEAAVELANSGLLDGATSLILANAAAGSLEAPAEHGGPRELAENDLTEALDIALTPETVADLRSTALGTDVLARLSSACTRVQLARRFHNDAVTDVRRVRRKWTIRVFHLAGYTPLPRTVEFNDEAPAHLALT
;
A
#
# COMPACT_ATOMS: atom_id res chain seq x y z
N MET A 1 51.53 -27.64 20.36
CA MET A 1 50.25 -27.77 21.12
C MET A 1 49.59 -26.40 21.33
N SER A 2 50.32 -25.38 21.78
CA SER A 2 49.84 -23.99 21.89
C SER A 2 49.36 -23.39 20.56
N GLU A 3 50.06 -23.65 19.46
CA GLU A 3 49.69 -23.16 18.12
C GLU A 3 48.33 -23.70 17.64
N VAL A 4 48.12 -25.02 17.76
CA VAL A 4 46.83 -25.66 17.43
C VAL A 4 45.71 -25.09 18.29
N LEU A 5 45.94 -24.92 19.59
CA LEU A 5 44.98 -24.35 20.51
C LEU A 5 44.64 -22.89 20.13
N SER A 6 45.63 -22.09 19.71
CA SER A 6 45.45 -20.73 19.22
C SER A 6 44.57 -20.70 17.96
N TRP A 7 44.81 -21.59 16.99
CA TRP A 7 43.98 -21.70 15.79
C TRP A 7 42.55 -22.12 16.11
N VAL A 8 42.37 -23.08 17.03
CA VAL A 8 41.03 -23.50 17.47
C VAL A 8 40.27 -22.33 18.11
N PHE A 9 40.91 -21.57 19.00
CA PHE A 9 40.27 -20.40 19.60
C PHE A 9 39.99 -19.30 18.58
N ALA A 10 40.88 -19.07 17.61
CA ALA A 10 40.65 -18.12 16.53
C ALA A 10 39.44 -18.50 15.67
N ILE A 11 39.33 -19.78 15.28
CA ILE A 11 38.18 -20.29 14.52
C ILE A 11 36.89 -20.16 15.34
N LEU A 12 36.92 -20.55 16.62
CA LEU A 12 35.77 -20.43 17.50
C LEU A 12 35.30 -18.98 17.64
N PHE A 13 36.24 -18.05 17.81
CA PHE A 13 35.94 -16.62 17.88
C PHE A 13 35.27 -16.12 16.59
N VAL A 14 35.81 -16.49 15.42
CA VAL A 14 35.20 -16.16 14.12
C VAL A 14 33.78 -16.72 14.00
N LEU A 15 33.56 -17.97 14.41
CA LEU A 15 32.21 -18.58 14.40
C LEU A 15 31.23 -17.85 15.30
N VAL A 16 31.65 -17.42 16.50
CA VAL A 16 30.81 -16.63 17.42
C VAL A 16 30.44 -15.29 16.80
N VAL A 17 31.39 -14.59 16.18
CA VAL A 17 31.13 -13.31 15.49
C VAL A 17 30.15 -13.50 14.33
N ILE A 18 30.32 -14.55 13.52
CA ILE A 18 29.38 -14.89 12.44
C ILE A 18 28.00 -15.18 13.00
N ALA A 19 27.89 -16.05 14.01
CA ALA A 19 26.61 -16.40 14.63
C ALA A 19 25.89 -15.15 15.16
N TRP A 20 26.59 -14.28 15.89
CA TRP A 20 26.03 -13.02 16.39
C TRP A 20 25.54 -12.10 15.26
N TYR A 21 26.35 -11.92 14.21
CA TYR A 21 25.97 -11.12 13.05
C TYR A 21 24.73 -11.67 12.33
N LEU A 22 24.63 -13.00 12.19
CA LEU A 22 23.47 -13.68 11.62
C LEU A 22 22.21 -13.46 12.47
N SER A 23 22.30 -13.64 13.79
CA SER A 23 21.17 -13.42 14.71
C SER A 23 20.66 -11.99 14.63
N TYR A 24 21.56 -11.00 14.60
CA TYR A 24 21.18 -9.59 14.44
C TYR A 24 20.47 -9.34 13.09
N THR A 25 20.99 -9.93 12.02
CA THR A 25 20.44 -9.75 10.68
C THR A 25 19.07 -10.42 10.54
N ALA A 26 18.87 -11.60 11.14
CA ALA A 26 17.59 -12.29 11.19
C ALA A 26 16.53 -11.43 11.90
N ALA A 27 16.85 -10.91 13.09
CA ALA A 27 15.94 -10.04 13.85
C ALA A 27 15.61 -8.75 13.08
N ARG A 28 16.56 -8.20 12.32
CA ARG A 28 16.32 -7.03 11.46
C ARG A 28 15.39 -7.37 10.30
N LEU A 29 15.51 -8.55 9.71
CA LEU A 29 14.65 -9.01 8.63
C LEU A 29 13.22 -9.26 9.12
N ASP A 30 13.06 -9.85 10.30
CA ASP A 30 11.75 -10.09 10.92
C ASP A 30 10.97 -8.77 11.16
N ARG A 31 11.63 -7.77 11.77
CA ARG A 31 11.04 -6.44 11.95
C ARG A 31 10.58 -5.79 10.63
N LEU A 32 11.32 -6.02 9.54
CA LEU A 32 10.94 -5.50 8.22
C LEU A 32 9.73 -6.23 7.65
N HIS A 33 9.59 -7.54 7.87
CA HIS A 33 8.39 -8.28 7.45
C HIS A 33 7.15 -7.84 8.23
N VAL A 34 7.26 -7.67 9.56
CA VAL A 34 6.16 -7.16 10.38
C VAL A 34 5.75 -5.76 9.92
N ARG A 35 6.71 -4.87 9.65
CA ARG A 35 6.44 -3.54 9.10
C ARG A 35 5.75 -3.62 7.73
N LEU A 36 6.22 -4.48 6.84
CA LEU A 36 5.63 -4.67 5.52
C LEU A 36 4.16 -5.10 5.63
N SER A 37 3.87 -6.14 6.43
CA SER A 37 2.49 -6.59 6.65
C SER A 37 1.62 -5.50 7.26
N GLY A 38 2.16 -4.71 8.20
CA GLY A 38 1.46 -3.56 8.78
C GLY A 38 1.14 -2.47 7.75
N THR A 39 2.08 -2.14 6.86
CA THR A 39 1.83 -1.16 5.78
C THR A 39 0.80 -1.65 4.77
N LEU A 40 0.78 -2.95 4.48
CA LEU A 40 -0.20 -3.55 3.58
C LEU A 40 -1.61 -3.49 4.17
N ALA A 41 -1.77 -3.86 5.44
CA ALA A 41 -3.04 -3.74 6.14
C ALA A 41 -3.52 -2.27 6.25
N ALA A 42 -2.59 -1.34 6.46
CA ALA A 42 -2.90 0.08 6.47
C ALA A 42 -3.35 0.59 5.09
N LEU A 43 -2.72 0.14 4.00
CA LEU A 43 -3.15 0.46 2.63
C LEU A 43 -4.56 -0.04 2.37
N ASP A 44 -4.84 -1.31 2.68
CA ASP A 44 -6.16 -1.92 2.49
C ASP A 44 -7.27 -1.14 3.21
N ALA A 45 -7.04 -0.76 4.47
CA ALA A 45 -7.98 0.06 5.23
C ALA A 45 -8.22 1.44 4.60
N ARG A 46 -7.24 2.02 3.89
CA ARG A 46 -7.43 3.29 3.17
C ARG A 46 -8.19 3.12 1.87
N LEU A 47 -7.99 2.01 1.16
CA LEU A 47 -8.76 1.67 -0.06
C LEU A 47 -10.25 1.52 0.28
N VAL A 48 -10.57 0.75 1.31
CA VAL A 48 -11.96 0.60 1.79
C VAL A 48 -12.59 1.96 2.12
N ARG A 49 -11.86 2.83 2.82
CA ARG A 49 -12.37 4.18 3.18
C ARG A 49 -12.57 5.10 1.97
N ARG A 50 -11.78 4.92 0.91
CA ARG A 50 -11.96 5.64 -0.36
C ARG A 50 -13.20 5.13 -1.09
N ALA A 51 -13.38 3.82 -1.16
CA ALA A 51 -14.56 3.23 -1.79
C ALA A 51 -15.85 3.58 -1.02
N GLU A 52 -15.84 3.57 0.31
CA GLU A 52 -16.96 4.05 1.14
C GLU A 52 -17.32 5.51 0.86
N ALA A 53 -16.31 6.39 0.74
CA ALA A 53 -16.54 7.80 0.39
C ALA A 53 -17.11 7.97 -1.03
N ALA A 54 -16.70 7.11 -1.97
CA ALA A 54 -17.27 7.07 -3.32
C ALA A 54 -18.73 6.57 -3.32
N VAL A 55 -19.07 5.56 -2.50
CA VAL A 55 -20.44 5.10 -2.29
C VAL A 55 -21.30 6.20 -1.64
N GLU A 56 -20.77 6.93 -0.66
CA GLU A 56 -21.44 8.08 -0.03
C GLU A 56 -21.76 9.16 -1.08
N LEU A 57 -20.79 9.49 -1.95
CA LEU A 57 -21.00 10.43 -3.05
C LEU A 57 -22.05 9.93 -4.05
N ALA A 58 -21.98 8.67 -4.48
CA ALA A 58 -22.94 8.08 -5.42
C ALA A 58 -24.39 8.08 -4.87
N ASN A 59 -24.55 7.89 -3.56
CA ASN A 59 -25.87 7.87 -2.90
C ASN A 59 -26.32 9.25 -2.37
N SER A 60 -25.52 10.30 -2.54
CA SER A 60 -25.85 11.65 -2.05
C SER A 60 -27.03 12.30 -2.78
N GLY A 61 -27.38 11.79 -3.97
CA GLY A 61 -28.39 12.38 -4.85
C GLY A 61 -27.92 13.67 -5.55
N LEU A 62 -26.63 13.99 -5.47
CA LEU A 62 -26.04 15.20 -6.05
C LEU A 62 -25.44 14.99 -7.45
N LEU A 63 -25.30 13.73 -7.89
CA LEU A 63 -24.84 13.35 -9.21
C LEU A 63 -26.03 12.97 -10.10
N ASP A 64 -25.86 13.01 -11.42
CA ASP A 64 -26.88 12.45 -12.32
C ASP A 64 -26.97 10.92 -12.16
N GLY A 65 -28.11 10.35 -12.53
CA GLY A 65 -28.40 8.94 -12.26
C GLY A 65 -27.46 7.96 -12.97
N ALA A 66 -26.96 8.30 -14.16
CA ALA A 66 -26.05 7.43 -14.89
C ALA A 66 -24.67 7.41 -14.23
N THR A 67 -24.14 8.59 -13.93
CA THR A 67 -22.86 8.74 -13.23
C THR A 67 -22.88 8.13 -11.83
N SER A 68 -23.98 8.32 -11.08
CA SER A 68 -24.18 7.72 -9.76
C SER A 68 -24.07 6.19 -9.82
N LEU A 69 -24.69 5.58 -10.82
CA LEU A 69 -24.67 4.13 -11.01
C LEU A 69 -23.28 3.60 -11.40
N ILE A 70 -22.56 4.31 -12.28
CA ILE A 70 -21.19 3.97 -12.66
C ILE A 70 -20.27 4.02 -11.44
N LEU A 71 -20.33 5.10 -10.67
CA LEU A 71 -19.50 5.27 -9.47
C LEU A 71 -19.83 4.24 -8.40
N ALA A 72 -21.12 3.96 -8.16
CA ALA A 72 -21.55 2.95 -7.19
C ALA A 72 -21.05 1.55 -7.56
N ASN A 73 -21.13 1.15 -8.82
CA ASN A 73 -20.66 -0.15 -9.29
C ASN A 73 -19.13 -0.28 -9.14
N ALA A 74 -18.37 0.74 -9.54
CA ALA A 74 -16.91 0.71 -9.42
C ALA A 74 -16.48 0.66 -7.94
N ALA A 75 -17.15 1.42 -7.06
CA ALA A 75 -16.88 1.40 -5.63
C ALA A 75 -17.23 0.05 -4.99
N ALA A 76 -18.35 -0.57 -5.38
CA ALA A 76 -18.69 -1.93 -4.98
C ALA A 76 -17.62 -2.94 -5.45
N GLY A 77 -17.15 -2.83 -6.69
CA GLY A 77 -16.07 -3.66 -7.23
C GLY A 77 -14.77 -3.55 -6.41
N SER A 78 -14.38 -2.34 -5.99
CA SER A 78 -13.24 -2.13 -5.08
C SER A 78 -13.46 -2.77 -3.71
N LEU A 79 -14.66 -2.67 -3.12
CA LEU A 79 -14.97 -3.27 -1.82
C LEU A 79 -15.01 -4.81 -1.86
N GLU A 80 -15.49 -5.39 -2.96
CA GLU A 80 -15.59 -6.83 -3.16
C GLU A 80 -14.27 -7.47 -3.60
N ALA A 81 -13.34 -6.66 -4.13
CA ALA A 81 -12.04 -7.15 -4.58
C ALA A 81 -11.29 -7.85 -3.43
N PRO A 82 -10.63 -9.00 -3.70
CA PRO A 82 -9.90 -9.74 -2.66
C PRO A 82 -8.88 -8.88 -1.92
N ALA A 83 -8.75 -9.09 -0.62
CA ALA A 83 -7.73 -8.42 0.21
C ALA A 83 -6.29 -8.84 -0.18
N GLU A 84 -6.13 -9.95 -0.89
CA GLU A 84 -4.87 -10.34 -1.50
C GLU A 84 -4.49 -9.37 -2.62
N HIS A 85 -3.43 -8.59 -2.40
CA HIS A 85 -3.00 -7.59 -3.35
C HIS A 85 -2.36 -8.23 -4.59
N GLY A 86 -2.76 -7.72 -5.75
CA GLY A 86 -2.33 -8.19 -7.07
C GLY A 86 -3.32 -7.72 -8.14
N GLY A 87 -3.21 -8.31 -9.34
CA GLY A 87 -3.94 -7.87 -10.53
C GLY A 87 -5.43 -7.57 -10.30
N PRO A 88 -6.24 -8.45 -9.69
CA PRO A 88 -7.67 -8.19 -9.50
C PRO A 88 -7.98 -6.97 -8.62
N ARG A 89 -7.22 -6.77 -7.52
CA ARG A 89 -7.39 -5.61 -6.63
C ARG A 89 -6.92 -4.32 -7.31
N GLU A 90 -5.78 -4.38 -8.01
CA GLU A 90 -5.25 -3.24 -8.76
C GLU A 90 -6.18 -2.79 -9.89
N LEU A 91 -6.81 -3.74 -10.59
CA LEU A 91 -7.83 -3.46 -11.61
C LEU A 91 -9.06 -2.79 -10.99
N ALA A 92 -9.60 -3.32 -9.89
CA ALA A 92 -10.76 -2.72 -9.23
C ALA A 92 -10.48 -1.28 -8.73
N GLU A 93 -9.27 -1.01 -8.23
CA GLU A 93 -8.87 0.35 -7.84
C GLU A 93 -8.69 1.29 -9.03
N ASN A 94 -8.22 0.78 -10.18
CA ASN A 94 -8.14 1.55 -11.41
C ASN A 94 -9.54 1.92 -11.92
N ASP A 95 -10.45 0.95 -11.94
CA ASP A 95 -11.84 1.15 -12.37
C ASP A 95 -12.54 2.19 -11.48
N LEU A 96 -12.27 2.18 -10.17
CA LEU A 96 -12.76 3.20 -9.24
C LEU A 96 -12.17 4.58 -9.54
N THR A 97 -10.87 4.67 -9.84
CA THR A 97 -10.24 5.94 -10.22
C THR A 97 -10.85 6.49 -11.51
N GLU A 98 -11.04 5.65 -12.53
CA GLU A 98 -11.67 6.03 -13.79
C GLU A 98 -13.11 6.50 -13.58
N ALA A 99 -13.90 5.78 -12.76
CA ALA A 99 -15.26 6.18 -12.43
C ALA A 99 -15.31 7.53 -11.67
N LEU A 100 -14.34 7.80 -10.80
CA LEU A 100 -14.20 9.09 -10.11
C LEU A 100 -13.87 10.23 -11.09
N ASP A 101 -12.99 10.00 -12.06
CA ASP A 101 -12.65 10.99 -13.09
C ASP A 101 -13.84 11.29 -14.01
N ILE A 102 -14.63 10.27 -14.37
CA ILE A 102 -15.87 10.44 -15.13
C ILE A 102 -16.91 11.21 -14.31
N ALA A 103 -17.05 10.88 -13.02
CA ALA A 103 -18.08 11.45 -12.18
C ALA A 103 -17.83 12.90 -11.75
N LEU A 104 -16.56 13.24 -11.56
CA LEU A 104 -16.15 14.54 -11.08
C LEU A 104 -15.62 15.33 -12.26
N THR A 105 -16.51 15.94 -13.05
CA THR A 105 -16.05 16.95 -14.02
C THR A 105 -15.86 18.30 -13.31
N PRO A 106 -15.12 19.26 -13.89
CA PRO A 106 -14.98 20.59 -13.31
C PRO A 106 -16.33 21.26 -12.98
N GLU A 107 -17.32 21.08 -13.86
CA GLU A 107 -18.68 21.60 -13.69
C GLU A 107 -19.39 20.90 -12.53
N THR A 108 -19.38 19.56 -12.49
CA THR A 108 -19.99 18.78 -11.41
C THR A 108 -19.38 19.13 -10.05
N VAL A 109 -18.06 19.34 -9.99
CA VAL A 109 -17.40 19.73 -8.74
C VAL A 109 -17.74 21.16 -8.32
N ALA A 110 -17.92 22.08 -9.26
CA ALA A 110 -18.39 23.43 -8.95
C ALA A 110 -19.83 23.38 -8.38
N ASP A 111 -20.71 22.59 -8.99
CA ASP A 111 -22.09 22.40 -8.53
C ASP A 111 -22.14 21.74 -7.15
N LEU A 112 -21.35 20.71 -6.90
CA LEU A 112 -21.25 20.06 -5.58
C LEU A 112 -20.77 21.04 -4.49
N ARG A 113 -19.81 21.91 -4.81
CA ARG A 113 -19.31 22.94 -3.88
C ARG A 113 -20.33 24.04 -3.58
N SER A 114 -21.37 24.19 -4.41
CA SER A 114 -22.44 25.17 -4.14
C SER A 114 -23.29 24.82 -2.91
N THR A 115 -23.25 23.55 -2.48
CA THR A 115 -24.03 23.04 -1.35
C THR A 115 -23.12 22.62 -0.20
N ALA A 116 -23.56 22.85 1.05
CA ALA A 116 -22.79 22.46 2.24
C ALA A 116 -22.54 20.94 2.30
N LEU A 117 -23.55 20.12 1.96
CA LEU A 117 -23.43 18.67 1.88
C LEU A 117 -22.38 18.22 0.85
N GLY A 118 -22.46 18.75 -0.38
CA GLY A 118 -21.51 18.39 -1.45
C GLY A 118 -20.08 18.78 -1.11
N THR A 119 -19.89 19.92 -0.44
CA THR A 119 -18.57 20.34 0.06
C THR A 119 -17.99 19.36 1.08
N ASP A 120 -18.78 18.86 2.04
CA ASP A 120 -18.32 17.89 3.04
C ASP A 120 -17.97 16.54 2.41
N VAL A 121 -18.82 16.04 1.51
CA VAL A 121 -18.59 14.78 0.78
C VAL A 121 -17.30 14.85 -0.06
N LEU A 122 -17.11 15.95 -0.81
CA LEU A 122 -15.90 16.17 -1.59
C LEU A 122 -14.64 16.24 -0.70
N ALA A 123 -14.72 16.90 0.45
CA ALA A 123 -13.59 16.99 1.39
C ALA A 123 -13.19 15.63 1.95
N ARG A 124 -14.18 14.79 2.31
CA ARG A 124 -13.94 13.41 2.77
C ARG A 124 -13.31 12.55 1.70
N LEU A 125 -13.83 12.62 0.47
CA LEU A 125 -13.30 11.89 -0.68
C LEU A 125 -11.87 12.33 -1.01
N SER A 126 -11.60 13.63 -1.07
CA SER A 126 -10.25 14.19 -1.29
C SER A 126 -9.23 13.69 -0.25
N SER A 127 -9.64 13.74 1.03
CA SER A 127 -8.84 13.23 2.16
C SER A 127 -8.58 11.72 2.03
N ALA A 128 -9.57 10.94 1.60
CA ALA A 128 -9.42 9.51 1.39
C ALA A 128 -8.44 9.19 0.25
N CYS A 129 -8.59 9.83 -0.92
CA CYS A 129 -7.68 9.68 -2.06
C CYS A 129 -6.23 10.03 -1.69
N THR A 130 -6.03 11.15 -1.00
CA THR A 130 -4.69 11.58 -0.53
C THR A 130 -4.07 10.55 0.43
N ARG A 131 -4.87 9.98 1.34
CA ARG A 131 -4.38 8.96 2.29
C ARG A 131 -4.03 7.65 1.60
N VAL A 132 -4.74 7.27 0.54
CA VAL A 132 -4.41 6.10 -0.29
C VAL A 132 -3.05 6.29 -0.96
N GLN A 133 -2.81 7.45 -1.59
CA GLN A 133 -1.53 7.75 -2.23
C GLN A 133 -0.35 7.63 -1.25
N LEU A 134 -0.51 8.20 -0.06
CA LEU A 134 0.52 8.10 1.00
C LEU A 134 0.73 6.66 1.47
N ALA A 135 -0.36 5.92 1.69
CA ALA A 135 -0.27 4.53 2.14
C ALA A 135 0.43 3.63 1.10
N ARG A 136 0.12 3.81 -0.18
CA ARG A 136 0.76 3.08 -1.28
C ARG A 136 2.25 3.38 -1.36
N ARG A 137 2.63 4.66 -1.25
CA ARG A 137 4.05 5.07 -1.20
C ARG A 137 4.78 4.42 -0.02
N PHE A 138 4.21 4.47 1.18
CA PHE A 138 4.82 3.83 2.35
C PHE A 138 4.94 2.31 2.22
N HIS A 139 3.96 1.65 1.59
CA HIS A 139 4.05 0.24 1.30
C HIS A 139 5.18 -0.07 0.30
N ASN A 140 5.27 0.68 -0.80
CA ASN A 140 6.29 0.50 -1.82
C ASN A 140 7.71 0.78 -1.28
N ASP A 141 7.85 1.74 -0.37
CA ASP A 141 9.10 1.99 0.37
C ASP A 141 9.47 0.80 1.26
N ALA A 142 8.49 0.24 2.00
CA ALA A 142 8.71 -0.95 2.83
C ALA A 142 9.10 -2.18 1.99
N VAL A 143 8.50 -2.37 0.81
CA VAL A 143 8.89 -3.40 -0.16
C VAL A 143 10.35 -3.21 -0.59
N THR A 144 10.73 -1.97 -0.92
CA THR A 144 12.10 -1.62 -1.32
C THR A 144 13.11 -1.90 -0.21
N ASP A 145 12.78 -1.54 1.04
CA ASP A 145 13.59 -1.83 2.22
C ASP A 145 13.83 -3.34 2.39
N VAL A 146 12.77 -4.15 2.31
CA VAL A 146 12.86 -5.62 2.41
C VAL A 146 13.72 -6.17 1.27
N ARG A 147 13.47 -5.75 0.02
CA ARG A 147 14.23 -6.19 -1.15
C ARG A 147 15.72 -5.85 -1.04
N ARG A 148 16.06 -4.65 -0.56
CA ARG A 148 17.45 -4.20 -0.36
C ARG A 148 18.19 -5.09 0.65
N VAL A 149 17.52 -5.50 1.72
CA VAL A 149 18.11 -6.39 2.74
C VAL A 149 18.25 -7.81 2.22
N ARG A 150 17.20 -8.36 1.58
CA ARG A 150 17.22 -9.72 1.01
C ARG A 150 18.24 -9.88 -0.12
N ARG A 151 18.69 -8.78 -0.75
CA ARG A 151 19.75 -8.81 -1.76
C ARG A 151 21.15 -9.03 -1.20
N LYS A 152 21.38 -8.81 0.11
CA LYS A 152 22.71 -8.97 0.72
C LYS A 152 23.17 -10.43 0.64
N TRP A 153 24.43 -10.64 0.27
CA TRP A 153 25.02 -11.98 0.11
C TRP A 153 24.87 -12.85 1.35
N THR A 154 25.03 -12.28 2.54
CA THR A 154 24.86 -12.98 3.82
C THR A 154 23.44 -13.54 3.99
N ILE A 155 22.39 -12.85 3.54
CA ILE A 155 21.02 -13.37 3.62
C ILE A 155 20.82 -14.56 2.68
N ARG A 156 21.39 -14.48 1.47
CA ARG A 156 21.22 -15.50 0.43
C ARG A 156 21.97 -16.78 0.78
N VAL A 157 23.22 -16.67 1.21
CA VAL A 157 24.04 -17.85 1.53
C VAL A 157 23.49 -18.60 2.73
N PHE A 158 23.08 -17.88 3.77
CA PHE A 158 22.55 -18.49 4.99
C PHE A 158 21.03 -18.75 4.94
N HIS A 159 20.36 -18.57 3.79
CA HIS A 159 18.92 -18.81 3.61
C HIS A 159 18.01 -18.20 4.69
N LEU A 160 18.42 -17.05 5.25
CA LEU A 160 17.75 -16.40 6.39
C LEU A 160 16.33 -15.89 6.08
N ALA A 161 16.00 -15.71 4.80
CA ALA A 161 14.68 -15.28 4.35
C ALA A 161 13.70 -16.44 4.06
N GLY A 162 14.16 -17.68 4.20
CA GLY A 162 13.36 -18.88 3.88
C GLY A 162 12.88 -18.90 2.42
N TYR A 163 11.73 -19.54 2.20
CA TYR A 163 11.08 -19.72 0.89
C TYR A 163 10.02 -18.66 0.57
N THR A 164 9.88 -17.62 1.40
CA THR A 164 8.86 -16.59 1.19
C THR A 164 9.12 -15.87 -0.14
N PRO A 165 8.11 -15.71 -1.02
CA PRO A 165 8.28 -14.99 -2.28
C PRO A 165 8.78 -13.57 -2.05
N LEU A 166 9.40 -12.96 -3.06
CA LEU A 166 9.83 -11.58 -2.94
C LEU A 166 8.60 -10.67 -2.91
N PRO A 167 8.49 -9.73 -1.94
CA PRO A 167 7.36 -8.82 -1.90
C PRO A 167 7.31 -7.99 -3.18
N ARG A 168 6.11 -7.67 -3.65
CA ARG A 168 5.85 -6.88 -4.86
C ARG A 168 5.31 -5.51 -4.48
N THR A 169 5.66 -4.51 -5.29
CA THR A 169 5.05 -3.19 -5.21
C THR A 169 3.59 -3.28 -5.64
N VAL A 170 2.78 -2.36 -5.14
CA VAL A 170 1.39 -2.21 -5.54
C VAL A 170 1.30 -1.06 -6.53
N GLU A 171 0.73 -1.34 -7.69
CA GLU A 171 0.70 -0.45 -8.85
C GLU A 171 -0.72 -0.32 -9.39
N PHE A 172 -1.37 0.79 -9.07
CA PHE A 172 -2.65 1.21 -9.65
C PHE A 172 -2.64 2.75 -9.77
N ASN A 173 -3.49 3.28 -10.64
CA ASN A 173 -3.74 4.71 -10.77
C ASN A 173 -4.48 5.20 -9.52
N ASP A 174 -3.81 6.03 -8.73
CA ASP A 174 -4.32 6.64 -7.52
C ASP A 174 -4.36 8.16 -7.61
N GLU A 175 -4.24 8.72 -8.82
CA GLU A 175 -4.33 10.15 -9.02
C GLU A 175 -5.71 10.64 -8.60
N ALA A 176 -5.72 11.68 -7.76
CA ALA A 176 -6.96 12.32 -7.40
C ALA A 176 -7.41 13.17 -8.60
N PRO A 177 -8.71 13.19 -8.93
CA PRO A 177 -9.22 14.01 -10.03
C PRO A 177 -8.73 15.46 -9.88
N ALA A 178 -8.14 16.04 -10.93
CA ALA A 178 -7.33 17.26 -10.81
C ALA A 178 -8.07 18.47 -10.17
N HIS A 179 -9.37 18.54 -10.38
CA HIS A 179 -10.26 19.60 -9.89
C HIS A 179 -10.67 19.43 -8.41
N LEU A 180 -10.42 18.28 -7.81
CA LEU A 180 -10.62 18.00 -6.37
C LEU A 180 -9.54 18.67 -5.49
N ALA A 181 -8.35 18.94 -6.05
CA ALA A 181 -7.19 19.49 -5.34
C ALA A 181 -7.12 21.03 -5.30
N LEU A 182 -7.97 21.73 -6.05
CA LEU A 182 -7.92 23.20 -6.23
C LEU A 182 -8.62 23.99 -5.11
N THR A 183 -8.38 23.66 -3.84
CA THR A 183 -8.83 24.47 -2.68
C THR A 183 -7.68 25.22 -2.04
#